data_AF-A0A9R1XJ42-F1
#
_entry.id   AF-A0A9R1XJ42-F1
#
_cell.length_a   1.000
_cell.length_b   1.000
_cell.length_c   1.000
_cell.angle_alpha   90.00
_cell.angle_beta   90.00
_cell.angle_gamma   90.00
#
_symmetry.space_group_name_H-M   'P 1'
#
loop_
_entity.id
_entity.type
_entity.pdbx_description
1 polymer ?
#
loop_
_entity_poly.entity_id
_entity_poly.type
_entity_poly.pdbx_seq_one_letter_code
_entity_poly.pdbx_strand_id
1 'polypeptide(L)'
;MKKATGAFFFFMATLVMWAVSVFFEILFNKRIELLPLLYGFSFYQFANWVCRKFISRDPLLVNTCVSLLHSSITSTSVMLILVKQLLSNGLDELFEHSQLVKVTWPWAYSALCISCGYFAYDQLDMLLYGLYSGWIPSILLHHFILLGCFTLALYRNVTINYLILTLICELHSIFLHVRKVRRMAGIHDAKSKSVKIEWFFNISTFLFARFLSHVLITVKLVKDASKFEKGVELPLALFGMAGMNLLNVSLGIDLFKAFRREIKRHNIHQS
;
A
#
# COMPACT_ATOMS: atom_id res chain seq x y z
N MET A 1 14.62 -26.60 -2.36
CA MET A 1 14.18 -25.63 -1.32
C MET A 1 15.24 -24.54 -1.18
N LYS A 2 14.91 -23.26 -1.42
CA LYS A 2 15.79 -22.17 -0.99
C LYS A 2 15.88 -22.23 0.55
N LYS A 3 17.09 -22.17 1.12
CA LYS A 3 17.25 -22.07 2.58
C LYS A 3 16.50 -20.84 3.08
N ALA A 4 15.66 -21.00 4.11
CA ALA A 4 14.99 -19.89 4.76
C ALA A 4 16.04 -18.90 5.26
N THR A 5 15.92 -17.63 4.84
CA THR A 5 16.86 -16.57 5.23
C THR A 5 16.47 -15.98 6.58
N GLY A 6 17.38 -15.28 7.27
CA GLY A 6 17.05 -14.57 8.52
C GLY A 6 15.86 -13.60 8.36
N ALA A 7 15.72 -13.00 7.18
CA ALA A 7 14.56 -12.17 6.83
C ALA A 7 13.23 -12.95 6.89
N PHE A 8 13.18 -14.20 6.40
CA PHE A 8 11.97 -15.03 6.48
C PHE A 8 11.49 -15.16 7.93
N PHE A 9 12.39 -15.58 8.82
CA PHE A 9 12.05 -15.80 10.22
C PHE A 9 11.62 -14.52 10.92
N PHE A 10 12.31 -13.41 10.67
CA PHE A 10 11.95 -12.10 11.24
C PHE A 10 10.53 -11.67 10.82
N PHE A 11 10.25 -11.61 9.52
CA PHE A 11 8.95 -11.13 9.03
C PHE A 11 7.80 -12.11 9.29
N MET A 12 8.08 -13.42 9.37
CA MET A 12 7.10 -14.41 9.79
C MET A 12 6.77 -14.25 11.29
N ALA A 13 7.78 -14.12 12.14
CA ALA A 13 7.57 -13.93 13.58
C ALA A 13 6.78 -12.65 13.88
N THR A 14 7.10 -11.54 13.24
CA THR A 14 6.35 -10.28 13.41
C THR A 14 4.92 -10.39 12.90
N LEU A 15 4.67 -11.10 11.80
CA LEU A 15 3.32 -11.35 11.29
C LEU A 15 2.50 -12.22 12.26
N VAL A 16 3.10 -13.27 12.83
CA VAL A 16 2.44 -14.12 13.84
C VAL A 16 2.12 -13.32 15.10
N MET A 17 3.07 -12.54 15.62
CA MET A 17 2.82 -11.67 16.77
C MET A 17 1.71 -10.66 16.50
N TRP A 18 1.71 -10.05 15.32
CA TRP A 18 0.64 -9.16 14.88
C TRP A 18 -0.72 -9.87 14.85
N ALA A 19 -0.79 -11.07 14.27
CA ALA A 19 -2.03 -11.84 14.21
C ALA A 19 -2.55 -12.18 15.62
N VAL A 20 -1.67 -12.65 16.51
CA VAL A 20 -2.02 -12.92 17.92
C VAL A 20 -2.57 -11.67 18.60
N SER A 21 -1.95 -10.51 18.39
CA SER A 21 -2.44 -9.23 18.93
C SER A 21 -3.84 -8.90 18.41
N VAL A 22 -4.09 -9.02 17.11
CA VAL A 22 -5.41 -8.71 16.52
C VAL A 22 -6.49 -9.66 17.04
N PHE A 23 -6.21 -10.97 17.09
CA PHE A 23 -7.13 -11.94 17.66
C PHE A 23 -7.37 -11.69 19.14
N PHE A 24 -6.35 -11.27 19.89
CA PHE A 24 -6.51 -10.92 21.30
C PHE A 24 -7.51 -9.77 21.48
N GLU A 25 -7.34 -8.67 20.72
CA GLU A 25 -8.25 -7.53 20.77
C GLU A 25 -9.69 -7.90 20.40
N ILE A 26 -9.88 -8.74 19.38
CA ILE A 26 -11.22 -9.16 18.93
C ILE A 26 -11.89 -10.08 19.96
N LEU A 27 -11.17 -11.10 20.44
CA LEU A 27 -11.76 -12.18 21.25
C LEU A 27 -11.87 -11.80 22.73
N PHE A 28 -10.81 -11.22 23.29
CA PHE A 28 -10.75 -10.92 24.73
C PHE A 28 -11.23 -9.50 25.04
N ASN A 29 -10.82 -8.51 24.24
CA ASN A 29 -11.26 -7.12 24.42
C ASN A 29 -12.57 -6.79 23.69
N LYS A 30 -13.17 -7.76 22.99
CA LYS A 30 -14.46 -7.66 22.28
C LYS A 30 -14.52 -6.51 21.26
N ARG A 31 -13.38 -6.17 20.64
CA ARG A 31 -13.24 -5.12 19.61
C ARG A 31 -13.78 -5.60 18.25
N ILE A 32 -15.09 -5.81 18.15
CA ILE A 32 -15.75 -6.35 16.95
C ILE A 32 -15.66 -5.43 15.73
N GLU A 33 -15.36 -4.14 15.92
CA GLU A 33 -15.11 -3.20 14.83
C GLU A 33 -13.86 -3.54 14.00
N LEU A 34 -12.96 -4.40 14.52
CA LEU A 34 -11.80 -4.92 13.80
C LEU A 34 -12.14 -6.08 12.85
N LEU A 35 -13.35 -6.64 12.89
CA LEU A 35 -13.73 -7.76 12.00
C LEU A 35 -13.54 -7.49 10.48
N PRO A 36 -13.74 -6.27 9.94
CA PRO A 36 -13.42 -5.95 8.55
C PRO A 36 -11.96 -6.24 8.16
N LEU A 37 -11.02 -6.26 9.12
CA LEU A 37 -9.63 -6.65 8.88
C LEU A 37 -9.52 -8.15 8.56
N LEU A 38 -10.20 -9.00 9.33
CA LEU A 38 -10.25 -10.45 9.08
C LEU A 38 -10.98 -10.77 7.76
N TYR A 39 -12.04 -10.02 7.46
CA TYR A 39 -12.73 -10.12 6.17
C TYR A 39 -11.82 -9.69 5.01
N GLY A 40 -11.06 -8.60 5.15
CA GLY A 40 -10.07 -8.18 4.16
C GLY A 40 -9.04 -9.27 3.89
N PHE A 41 -8.43 -9.82 4.94
CA PHE A 41 -7.47 -10.94 4.82
C PHE A 41 -8.08 -12.13 4.07
N SER A 42 -9.28 -12.58 4.50
CA SER A 42 -9.96 -13.73 3.92
C SER A 42 -10.38 -13.50 2.47
N PHE A 43 -10.83 -12.28 2.14
CA PHE A 43 -11.21 -11.88 0.78
C PHE A 43 -10.02 -11.97 -0.17
N TYR A 44 -8.85 -11.44 0.20
CA TYR A 44 -7.67 -11.51 -0.66
C TYR A 44 -7.06 -12.92 -0.72
N GLN A 45 -7.16 -13.71 0.36
CA GLN A 45 -6.81 -15.13 0.34
C GLN A 45 -7.71 -15.92 -0.63
N PHE A 46 -9.01 -15.61 -0.67
CA PHE A 46 -9.92 -16.19 -1.65
C PHE A 46 -9.60 -15.71 -3.08
N ALA A 47 -9.33 -14.42 -3.28
CA ALA A 47 -8.93 -13.87 -4.58
C ALA A 47 -7.64 -14.52 -5.11
N ASN A 48 -6.68 -14.81 -4.22
CA ASN A 48 -5.47 -15.57 -4.54
C ASN A 48 -5.81 -16.96 -5.06
N TRP A 49 -6.67 -17.70 -4.34
CA TRP A 49 -7.12 -19.02 -4.77
C TRP A 49 -7.80 -18.99 -6.14
N VAL A 50 -8.69 -18.01 -6.38
CA VAL A 50 -9.34 -17.79 -7.69
C VAL A 50 -8.28 -17.54 -8.77
N CYS A 51 -7.33 -16.61 -8.54
CA CYS A 51 -6.26 -16.32 -9.50
C CYS A 51 -5.38 -17.54 -9.79
N ARG A 52 -5.03 -18.33 -8.76
CA ARG A 52 -4.26 -19.57 -8.92
C ARG A 52 -4.98 -20.62 -9.74
N LYS A 53 -6.31 -20.69 -9.60
CA LYS A 53 -7.14 -21.68 -10.27
C LYS A 53 -7.45 -21.30 -11.73
N PHE A 54 -7.71 -20.03 -12.00
CA PHE A 54 -8.25 -19.59 -13.29
C PHE A 54 -7.31 -18.73 -14.14
N ILE A 55 -6.29 -18.09 -13.56
CA ILE A 55 -5.39 -17.18 -14.28
C ILE A 55 -4.02 -17.82 -14.51
N SER A 56 -3.31 -18.21 -13.45
CA SER A 56 -1.96 -18.78 -13.57
C SER A 56 -1.53 -19.48 -12.29
N ARG A 57 -0.65 -20.49 -12.41
CA ARG A 57 0.02 -21.12 -11.25
C ARG A 57 1.30 -20.41 -10.83
N ASP A 58 1.82 -19.47 -11.63
CA ASP A 58 3.01 -18.68 -11.28
C ASP A 58 2.70 -17.80 -10.06
N PRO A 59 3.37 -18.03 -8.91
CA PRO A 59 3.10 -17.27 -7.69
C PRO A 59 3.31 -15.77 -7.85
N LEU A 60 4.27 -15.32 -8.66
CA LEU A 60 4.52 -13.89 -8.87
C LEU A 60 3.37 -13.23 -9.64
N LEU A 61 2.80 -13.92 -10.63
CA LEU A 61 1.69 -13.41 -11.43
C LEU A 61 0.43 -13.31 -10.58
N VAL A 62 0.13 -14.38 -9.83
CA VAL A 62 -1.01 -14.44 -8.89
C VAL A 62 -0.92 -13.30 -7.89
N ASN A 63 0.22 -13.17 -7.22
CA ASN A 63 0.47 -12.09 -6.27
C ASN A 63 0.19 -10.73 -6.91
N THR A 64 0.77 -10.47 -8.09
CA THR A 64 0.58 -9.21 -8.82
C THR A 64 -0.88 -8.96 -9.20
N CYS A 65 -1.64 -9.98 -9.59
CA CYS A 65 -3.08 -9.85 -9.87
C CYS A 65 -3.89 -9.50 -8.61
N VAL A 66 -3.57 -10.12 -7.47
CA VAL A 66 -4.24 -9.81 -6.20
C VAL A 66 -3.86 -8.40 -5.70
N SER A 67 -2.59 -7.99 -5.87
CA SER A 67 -2.17 -6.60 -5.58
C SER A 67 -2.85 -5.58 -6.51
N LEU A 68 -3.09 -5.93 -7.78
CA LEU A 68 -3.86 -5.08 -8.69
C LEU A 68 -5.32 -4.92 -8.22
N LEU A 69 -5.94 -6.01 -7.78
CA LEU A 69 -7.28 -5.98 -7.20
C LEU A 69 -7.32 -5.10 -5.95
N HIS A 70 -6.34 -5.25 -5.06
CA HIS A 70 -6.21 -4.42 -3.86
C HIS A 70 -6.09 -2.94 -4.18
N SER A 71 -5.08 -2.57 -4.96
CA SER A 71 -4.83 -1.17 -5.33
C SER A 71 -6.04 -0.53 -6.01
N SER A 72 -6.79 -1.29 -6.79
CA SER A 72 -8.04 -0.84 -7.43
C SER A 72 -9.15 -0.58 -6.41
N ILE A 73 -9.46 -1.55 -5.52
CA ILE A 73 -10.48 -1.42 -4.47
C ILE A 73 -10.13 -0.27 -3.51
N THR A 74 -8.88 -0.20 -3.06
CA THR A 74 -8.40 0.82 -2.12
C THR A 74 -8.45 2.20 -2.76
N SER A 75 -7.98 2.35 -4.00
CA SER A 75 -8.04 3.64 -4.71
C SER A 75 -9.48 4.11 -4.88
N THR A 76 -10.40 3.25 -5.30
CA THR A 76 -11.82 3.61 -5.41
C THR A 76 -12.39 4.03 -4.06
N SER A 77 -12.10 3.29 -3.00
CA SER A 77 -12.56 3.60 -1.64
C SER A 77 -12.03 4.96 -1.16
N VAL A 78 -10.73 5.21 -1.31
CA VAL A 78 -10.09 6.48 -0.96
C VAL A 78 -10.71 7.63 -1.75
N MET A 79 -10.85 7.50 -3.08
CA MET A 79 -11.44 8.55 -3.91
C MET A 79 -12.89 8.86 -3.51
N LEU A 80 -13.70 7.84 -3.21
CA LEU A 80 -15.08 8.03 -2.74
C LEU A 80 -15.12 8.76 -1.38
N ILE A 81 -14.25 8.40 -0.44
CA ILE A 81 -14.14 9.07 0.86
C ILE A 81 -13.75 10.54 0.67
N LEU A 82 -12.72 10.81 -0.14
CA LEU A 82 -12.23 12.17 -0.37
C LEU A 82 -13.24 13.05 -1.11
N VAL A 83 -13.90 12.52 -2.15
CA VAL A 83 -14.94 13.25 -2.89
C VAL A 83 -16.11 13.57 -1.96
N LYS A 84 -16.55 12.61 -1.13
CA LYS A 84 -17.63 12.85 -0.17
C LYS A 84 -17.27 13.94 0.85
N GLN A 85 -16.06 13.89 1.39
CA GLN A 85 -15.59 14.86 2.38
C GLN A 85 -15.40 16.24 1.75
N LEU A 86 -14.87 16.31 0.53
CA LEU A 86 -14.71 17.54 -0.23
C LEU A 86 -16.05 18.19 -0.55
N LEU A 87 -17.05 17.41 -0.97
CA LEU A 87 -18.38 17.92 -1.31
C LEU A 87 -19.17 18.41 -0.08
N SER A 88 -18.95 17.79 1.08
CA SER A 88 -19.70 18.12 2.30
C SER A 88 -19.09 19.29 3.06
N ASN A 89 -17.76 19.35 3.14
CA ASN A 89 -17.04 20.20 4.11
C ASN A 89 -16.01 21.14 3.45
N GLY A 90 -15.76 21.01 2.15
CA GLY A 90 -14.76 21.82 1.44
C GLY A 90 -13.31 21.39 1.69
N LEU A 91 -12.37 22.07 1.01
CA LEU A 91 -10.93 21.73 1.06
C LEU A 91 -10.26 22.13 2.38
N ASP A 92 -10.64 23.27 2.95
CA ASP A 92 -9.96 23.79 4.15
C ASP A 92 -10.22 22.91 5.37
N GLU A 93 -11.46 22.43 5.51
CA GLU A 93 -11.85 21.53 6.60
C GLU A 93 -11.25 20.12 6.40
N LEU A 94 -11.10 19.65 5.16
CA LEU A 94 -10.48 18.34 4.85
C LEU A 94 -9.08 18.19 5.47
N PHE A 95 -8.31 19.27 5.52
CA PHE A 95 -6.95 19.27 6.05
C PHE A 95 -6.84 19.82 7.48
N GLU A 96 -7.94 20.06 8.17
CA GLU A 96 -7.91 20.51 9.56
C GLU A 96 -7.31 19.43 10.47
N HIS A 97 -6.52 19.83 11.46
CA HIS A 97 -5.85 18.89 12.37
C HIS A 97 -6.85 17.99 13.13
N SER A 98 -7.92 18.59 13.64
CA SER A 98 -9.00 17.90 14.35
C SER A 98 -9.64 16.82 13.46
N GLN A 99 -9.90 17.17 12.20
CA GLN A 99 -10.45 16.29 11.18
C GLN A 99 -9.51 15.13 10.83
N LEU A 100 -8.20 15.37 10.78
CA LEU A 100 -7.23 14.34 10.40
C LEU A 100 -6.84 13.38 11.54
N VAL A 101 -6.91 13.84 12.79
CA VAL A 101 -6.41 13.10 13.96
C VAL A 101 -7.51 12.53 14.84
N LYS A 102 -8.55 13.32 15.15
CA LYS A 102 -9.50 13.03 16.24
C LYS A 102 -10.78 12.35 15.77
N VAL A 103 -11.20 12.61 14.54
CA VAL A 103 -12.40 12.03 13.95
C VAL A 103 -12.02 11.00 12.89
N THR A 104 -12.99 10.17 12.52
CA THR A 104 -12.84 9.20 11.44
C THR A 104 -13.89 9.49 10.39
N TRP A 105 -13.46 9.70 9.14
CA TRP A 105 -14.41 9.95 8.05
C TRP A 105 -15.27 8.71 7.80
N PRO A 106 -16.51 8.88 7.30
CA PRO A 106 -17.35 7.76 6.93
C PRO A 106 -16.59 6.80 6.01
N TRP A 107 -16.63 5.50 6.32
CA TRP A 107 -15.93 4.41 5.60
C TRP A 107 -14.41 4.35 5.75
N ALA A 108 -13.75 5.37 6.33
CA ALA A 108 -12.30 5.38 6.49
C ALA A 108 -11.80 4.23 7.38
N TYR A 109 -12.46 3.98 8.51
CA TYR A 109 -12.09 2.86 9.40
C TYR A 109 -12.11 1.52 8.66
N SER A 110 -13.22 1.21 7.99
CA SER A 110 -13.40 -0.05 7.25
C SER A 110 -12.43 -0.18 6.08
N ALA A 111 -12.21 0.90 5.32
CA ALA A 111 -11.24 0.91 4.22
C ALA A 111 -9.80 0.64 4.72
N LEU A 112 -9.43 1.22 5.86
CA LEU A 112 -8.15 0.99 6.49
C LEU A 112 -8.03 -0.44 7.03
N CYS A 113 -9.08 -0.99 7.66
CA CYS A 113 -9.14 -2.38 8.09
C CYS A 113 -8.95 -3.36 6.92
N ILE A 114 -9.72 -3.21 5.83
CA ILE A 114 -9.63 -4.07 4.64
C ILE A 114 -8.22 -4.00 4.04
N SER A 115 -7.63 -2.80 4.00
CA SER A 115 -6.25 -2.61 3.53
C SER A 115 -5.22 -3.24 4.46
N CYS A 116 -5.39 -3.14 5.78
CA CYS A 116 -4.52 -3.79 6.76
C CYS A 116 -4.57 -5.32 6.60
N GLY A 117 -5.77 -5.89 6.42
CA GLY A 117 -5.97 -7.30 6.12
C GLY A 117 -5.27 -7.75 4.83
N TYR A 118 -5.31 -6.92 3.77
CA TYR A 118 -4.53 -7.16 2.56
C TYR A 118 -3.03 -7.22 2.84
N PHE A 119 -2.45 -6.22 3.52
CA PHE A 119 -1.00 -6.17 3.73
C PHE A 119 -0.48 -7.38 4.52
N ALA A 120 -1.28 -7.89 5.47
CA ALA A 120 -0.97 -9.11 6.21
C ALA A 120 -1.03 -10.36 5.33
N TYR A 121 -2.08 -10.50 4.51
CA TYR A 121 -2.21 -11.59 3.56
C TYR A 121 -1.05 -11.58 2.54
N ASP A 122 -0.73 -10.41 1.99
CA ASP A 122 0.28 -10.26 0.94
C ASP A 122 1.69 -10.50 1.49
N GLN A 123 1.96 -10.07 2.74
CA GLN A 123 3.20 -10.46 3.43
C GLN A 123 3.29 -11.98 3.61
N LEU A 124 2.20 -12.65 4.00
CA LEU A 124 2.18 -14.12 4.10
C LEU A 124 2.46 -14.79 2.75
N ASP A 125 1.77 -14.37 1.68
CA ASP A 125 1.94 -14.93 0.34
C ASP A 125 3.39 -14.72 -0.16
N MET A 126 3.96 -13.52 0.04
CA MET A 126 5.36 -13.25 -0.29
C MET A 126 6.34 -14.14 0.48
N LEU A 127 6.10 -14.39 1.78
CA LEU A 127 6.95 -15.24 2.60
C LEU A 127 6.87 -16.71 2.17
N LEU A 128 5.66 -17.23 1.96
CA LEU A 128 5.43 -18.63 1.58
C LEU A 128 6.00 -18.96 0.19
N TYR A 129 5.89 -18.04 -0.76
CA TYR A 129 6.36 -18.24 -2.14
C TYR A 129 7.73 -17.62 -2.43
N GLY A 130 8.37 -17.00 -1.43
CA GLY A 130 9.70 -16.39 -1.58
C GLY A 130 9.76 -15.26 -2.61
N LEU A 131 8.73 -14.42 -2.65
CA LEU A 131 8.55 -13.33 -3.63
C LEU A 131 9.28 -12.04 -3.26
N TYR A 132 10.38 -12.17 -2.52
CA TYR A 132 11.19 -11.06 -2.04
C TYR A 132 12.67 -11.32 -2.29
N SER A 133 13.48 -10.26 -2.33
CA SER A 133 14.91 -10.35 -2.61
C SER A 133 15.71 -9.34 -1.79
N GLY A 134 17.01 -9.63 -1.60
CA GLY A 134 17.92 -8.81 -0.81
C GLY A 134 18.00 -9.21 0.66
N TRP A 135 18.98 -8.62 1.35
CA TRP A 135 19.18 -8.83 2.79
C TRP A 135 18.13 -8.10 3.63
N ILE A 136 17.75 -6.88 3.22
CA ILE A 136 16.62 -6.12 3.74
C ILE A 136 15.63 -5.96 2.59
N PRO A 137 14.63 -6.86 2.46
CA PRO A 137 13.69 -6.79 1.36
C PRO A 137 12.77 -5.58 1.54
N SER A 138 12.93 -4.58 0.66
CA SER A 138 12.20 -3.30 0.74
C SER A 138 10.68 -3.49 0.77
N ILE A 139 10.17 -4.48 0.03
CA ILE A 139 8.73 -4.80 0.01
C ILE A 139 8.24 -5.40 1.34
N LEU A 140 9.02 -6.26 2.01
CA LEU A 140 8.62 -6.77 3.33
C LEU A 140 8.73 -5.69 4.41
N LEU A 141 9.75 -4.82 4.31
CA LEU A 141 9.88 -3.67 5.20
C LEU A 141 8.71 -2.68 5.05
N HIS A 142 8.26 -2.45 3.81
CA HIS A 142 7.06 -1.68 3.52
C HIS A 142 5.82 -2.23 4.23
N HIS A 143 5.58 -3.54 4.15
CA HIS A 143 4.44 -4.18 4.80
C HIS A 143 4.55 -4.12 6.32
N PHE A 144 5.75 -4.32 6.86
CA PHE A 144 6.00 -4.20 8.29
C PHE A 144 5.66 -2.81 8.84
N ILE A 145 6.09 -1.74 8.15
CA ILE A 145 5.79 -0.36 8.53
C ILE A 145 4.28 -0.10 8.44
N LEU A 146 3.64 -0.51 7.35
CA LEU A 146 2.20 -0.31 7.15
C LEU A 146 1.36 -1.06 8.18
N LEU A 147 1.67 -2.33 8.47
CA LEU A 147 0.98 -3.11 9.48
C LEU A 147 1.12 -2.46 10.86
N GLY A 148 2.31 -1.99 11.24
CA GLY A 148 2.51 -1.27 12.50
C GLY A 148 1.69 0.01 12.59
N CYS A 149 1.81 0.90 11.60
CA CYS A 149 1.09 2.17 11.56
C CYS A 149 -0.43 2.01 11.51
N PHE A 150 -0.93 1.12 10.66
CA PHE A 150 -2.37 0.90 10.48
C PHE A 150 -2.98 0.28 11.73
N THR A 151 -2.33 -0.72 12.31
CA THR A 151 -2.86 -1.40 13.50
C THR A 151 -2.91 -0.46 14.70
N LEU A 152 -1.87 0.37 14.91
CA LEU A 152 -1.92 1.34 16.00
C LEU A 152 -3.07 2.33 15.81
N ALA A 153 -3.23 2.87 14.60
CA ALA A 153 -4.31 3.80 14.28
C ALA A 153 -5.70 3.16 14.49
N LEU A 154 -5.87 1.90 14.10
CA LEU A 154 -7.12 1.15 14.31
C LEU A 154 -7.40 0.86 15.78
N TYR A 155 -6.37 0.51 16.56
CA TYR A 155 -6.51 0.22 18.00
C TYR A 155 -6.86 1.47 18.80
N ARG A 156 -6.21 2.60 18.48
CA ARG A 156 -6.40 3.88 19.17
C ARG A 156 -7.51 4.74 18.57
N ASN A 157 -8.00 4.40 17.39
CA ASN A 157 -8.97 5.19 16.63
C ASN A 157 -8.53 6.65 16.41
N VAL A 158 -7.24 6.83 16.09
CA VAL A 158 -6.62 8.13 15.84
C VAL A 158 -5.84 8.09 14.53
N THR A 159 -5.66 9.25 13.90
CA THR A 159 -4.85 9.43 12.67
C THR A 159 -5.27 8.58 11.45
N ILE A 160 -6.44 7.93 11.51
CA ILE A 160 -6.98 7.11 10.42
C ILE A 160 -7.09 7.91 9.13
N ASN A 161 -7.57 9.15 9.21
CA ASN A 161 -7.75 10.00 8.03
C ASN A 161 -6.41 10.40 7.40
N TYR A 162 -5.34 10.59 8.19
CA TYR A 162 -3.99 10.71 7.66
C TYR A 162 -3.58 9.46 6.86
N LEU A 163 -3.86 8.27 7.37
CA LEU A 163 -3.53 7.03 6.66
C LEU A 163 -4.35 6.86 5.37
N ILE A 164 -5.63 7.26 5.37
CA ILE A 164 -6.44 7.31 4.14
C ILE A 164 -5.82 8.25 3.10
N LEU A 165 -5.34 9.44 3.52
CA LEU A 165 -4.63 10.33 2.60
C LEU A 165 -3.34 9.70 2.06
N THR A 166 -2.59 8.97 2.89
CA THR A 166 -1.37 8.30 2.41
C THR A 166 -1.67 7.19 1.39
N LEU A 167 -2.83 6.53 1.50
CA LEU A 167 -3.30 5.48 0.57
C LEU A 167 -3.69 6.01 -0.82
N ILE A 168 -3.69 7.33 -1.05
CA ILE A 168 -3.75 7.88 -2.43
C ILE A 168 -2.64 7.28 -3.31
N CYS A 169 -1.51 6.87 -2.72
CA CYS A 169 -0.42 6.20 -3.44
C CYS A 169 -0.82 4.91 -4.16
N GLU A 170 -1.93 4.27 -3.76
CA GLU A 170 -2.47 3.08 -4.43
C GLU A 170 -2.95 3.38 -5.86
N LEU A 171 -3.29 4.63 -6.17
CA LEU A 171 -3.64 5.04 -7.54
C LEU A 171 -2.47 4.80 -8.49
N HIS A 172 -1.23 5.05 -8.04
CA HIS A 172 -0.04 4.70 -8.79
C HIS A 172 0.19 3.19 -8.85
N SER A 173 -0.07 2.49 -7.73
CA SER A 173 0.09 1.03 -7.66
C SER A 173 -0.74 0.31 -8.73
N ILE A 174 -1.93 0.81 -9.10
CA ILE A 174 -2.74 0.27 -10.22
C ILE A 174 -1.90 0.23 -11.50
N PHE A 175 -1.35 1.38 -11.94
CA PHE A 175 -0.58 1.47 -13.18
C PHE A 175 0.73 0.68 -13.11
N LEU A 176 1.33 0.57 -11.92
CA LEU A 176 2.51 -0.27 -11.69
C LEU A 176 2.17 -1.75 -11.87
N HIS A 177 1.07 -2.23 -11.27
CA HIS A 177 0.67 -3.64 -11.36
C HIS A 177 0.14 -4.00 -12.74
N VAL A 178 -0.65 -3.12 -13.41
CA VAL A 178 -1.06 -3.32 -14.81
C VAL A 178 0.15 -3.50 -15.71
N ARG A 179 1.16 -2.62 -15.58
CA ARG A 179 2.42 -2.74 -16.32
C ARG A 179 3.14 -4.05 -16.02
N LYS A 180 3.20 -4.45 -14.75
CA LYS A 180 3.86 -5.69 -14.33
C LYS A 180 3.15 -6.91 -14.92
N VAL A 181 1.83 -7.01 -14.82
CA VAL A 181 1.01 -8.09 -15.41
C VAL A 181 1.23 -8.16 -16.92
N ARG A 182 1.13 -7.04 -17.64
CA ARG A 182 1.35 -6.98 -19.10
C ARG A 182 2.72 -7.55 -19.49
N ARG A 183 3.78 -7.16 -18.77
CA ARG A 183 5.13 -7.65 -19.04
C ARG A 183 5.29 -9.13 -18.74
N MET A 184 4.63 -9.63 -17.69
CA MET A 184 4.61 -11.05 -17.35
C MET A 184 3.83 -11.89 -18.38
N ALA A 185 2.82 -11.31 -19.03
CA ALA A 185 2.10 -11.92 -20.14
C ALA A 185 2.90 -11.95 -21.46
N GLY A 186 4.17 -11.53 -21.46
CA GLY A 186 5.01 -11.53 -22.66
C GLY A 186 4.76 -10.36 -23.61
N ILE A 187 3.84 -9.45 -23.27
CA ILE A 187 3.47 -8.31 -24.12
C ILE A 187 4.49 -7.19 -23.95
N HIS A 188 5.49 -7.16 -24.83
CA HIS A 188 6.64 -6.25 -24.75
C HIS A 188 6.66 -5.18 -25.85
N ASP A 189 5.56 -4.96 -26.56
CA ASP A 189 5.52 -4.04 -27.70
C ASP A 189 5.65 -2.57 -27.27
N ALA A 190 6.91 -2.13 -27.15
CA ALA A 190 7.30 -0.76 -26.84
C ALA A 190 6.92 0.25 -27.93
N LYS A 191 6.54 -0.22 -29.14
CA LYS A 191 6.06 0.65 -30.22
C LYS A 191 4.57 0.95 -30.09
N SER A 192 3.81 0.13 -29.37
CA SER A 192 2.37 0.33 -29.20
C SER A 192 2.03 1.67 -28.51
N LYS A 193 0.99 2.35 -29.00
CA LYS A 193 0.43 3.54 -28.34
C LYS A 193 0.05 3.24 -26.88
N SER A 194 -0.41 2.02 -26.61
CA SER A 194 -0.77 1.52 -25.27
C SER A 194 0.38 1.61 -24.28
N VAL A 195 1.60 1.24 -24.66
CA VAL A 195 2.77 1.32 -23.75
C VAL A 195 3.17 2.77 -23.47
N LYS A 196 3.04 3.68 -24.45
CA LYS A 196 3.30 5.11 -24.23
C LYS A 196 2.30 5.73 -23.25
N ILE A 197 1.01 5.42 -23.42
CA ILE A 197 -0.07 5.87 -22.54
C ILE A 197 0.13 5.30 -21.14
N GLU A 198 0.46 4.02 -21.01
CA GLU A 198 0.77 3.39 -19.74
C GLU A 198 1.92 4.12 -19.02
N TRP A 199 3.02 4.41 -19.72
CA TRP A 199 4.15 5.15 -19.15
C TRP A 199 3.79 6.56 -18.70
N PHE A 200 2.98 7.27 -19.50
CA PHE A 200 2.47 8.59 -19.13
C PHE A 200 1.69 8.53 -17.82
N PHE A 201 0.73 7.61 -17.69
CA PHE A 201 -0.04 7.45 -16.45
C PHE A 201 0.84 6.98 -15.29
N ASN A 202 1.78 6.06 -15.53
CA ASN A 202 2.66 5.54 -14.49
C ASN A 202 3.55 6.66 -13.90
N ILE A 203 4.17 7.49 -14.74
CA ILE A 203 5.00 8.64 -14.30
C ILE A 203 4.13 9.72 -13.66
N SER A 204 3.01 10.08 -14.29
CA SER A 204 2.10 11.12 -13.78
C SER A 204 1.58 10.75 -12.40
N THR A 205 1.05 9.54 -12.23
CA THR A 205 0.55 9.09 -10.92
C THR A 205 1.66 8.92 -9.90
N PHE A 206 2.89 8.55 -10.29
CA PHE A 206 4.03 8.54 -9.37
C PHE A 206 4.29 9.93 -8.81
N LEU A 207 4.31 10.95 -9.68
CA LEU A 207 4.57 12.32 -9.28
C LEU A 207 3.47 12.86 -8.37
N PHE A 208 2.20 12.72 -8.76
CA PHE A 208 1.08 13.32 -8.03
C PHE A 208 0.66 12.50 -6.82
N ALA A 209 0.38 11.20 -6.99
CA ALA A 209 -0.24 10.37 -5.96
C ALA A 209 0.75 9.83 -4.91
N ARG A 210 2.05 9.77 -5.25
CA ARG A 210 3.11 9.36 -4.31
C ARG A 210 3.94 10.54 -3.88
N PHE A 211 4.73 11.11 -4.79
CA PHE A 211 5.74 12.11 -4.41
C PHE A 211 5.11 13.38 -3.82
N LEU A 212 4.26 14.07 -4.58
CA LEU A 212 3.63 15.31 -4.13
C LEU A 212 2.74 15.08 -2.91
N SER A 213 1.81 14.12 -2.96
CA SER A 213 0.91 13.83 -1.85
C SER A 213 1.66 13.49 -0.55
N HIS A 214 2.68 12.62 -0.59
CA HIS A 214 3.39 12.23 0.63
C HIS A 214 4.27 13.37 1.17
N VAL A 215 4.85 14.20 0.31
CA VAL A 215 5.55 15.43 0.74
C VAL A 215 4.57 16.39 1.43
N LEU A 216 3.40 16.64 0.84
CA LEU A 216 2.38 17.51 1.43
C LEU A 216 1.88 16.98 2.78
N ILE A 217 1.62 15.68 2.89
CA ILE A 217 1.23 15.04 4.16
C ILE A 217 2.34 15.17 5.20
N THR A 218 3.60 14.97 4.80
CA THR A 218 4.76 15.12 5.71
C THR A 218 4.88 16.56 6.21
N VAL A 219 4.78 17.55 5.31
CA VAL A 219 4.80 18.97 5.68
C VAL A 219 3.64 19.30 6.62
N LYS A 220 2.45 18.77 6.35
CA LYS A 220 1.28 18.97 7.21
C LYS A 220 1.48 18.38 8.60
N LEU A 221 1.98 17.15 8.67
CA LEU A 221 2.29 16.46 9.92
C LEU A 221 3.31 17.23 10.76
N VAL A 222 4.37 17.76 10.13
CA VAL A 222 5.39 18.59 10.81
C VAL A 222 4.80 19.92 11.28
N LYS A 223 3.99 20.60 10.46
CA LYS A 223 3.32 21.85 10.86
C LYS A 223 2.35 21.66 12.02
N ASP A 224 1.69 20.51 12.07
CA ASP A 224 0.75 20.15 13.13
C ASP A 224 1.41 19.46 14.32
N ALA A 225 2.73 19.23 14.33
CA ALA A 225 3.40 18.44 15.35
C ALA A 225 3.13 18.93 16.78
N SER A 226 3.04 20.24 16.99
CA SER A 226 2.73 20.85 18.29
C SER A 226 1.28 20.64 18.76
N LYS A 227 0.38 20.24 17.85
CA LYS A 227 -1.04 19.99 18.15
C LYS A 227 -1.31 18.54 18.55
N PHE A 228 -0.35 17.63 18.33
CA PHE A 228 -0.47 16.26 18.79
C PHE A 228 -0.39 16.19 20.31
N GLU A 229 -1.21 15.34 20.90
CA GLU A 229 -1.13 15.02 22.32
C GLU A 229 0.19 14.31 22.62
N LYS A 230 0.65 14.39 23.88
CA LYS A 230 1.88 13.71 24.30
C LYS A 230 1.65 12.20 24.25
N GLY A 231 2.27 11.54 23.29
CA GLY A 231 2.08 10.11 23.09
C GLY A 231 2.94 9.53 21.96
N VAL A 232 2.58 8.33 21.53
CA VAL A 232 3.30 7.55 20.51
C VAL A 232 2.84 7.87 19.09
N GLU A 233 1.73 8.61 18.95
CA GLU A 233 1.06 8.92 17.68
C GLU A 233 1.96 9.74 16.74
N LEU A 234 2.53 10.84 17.23
CA LEU A 234 3.39 11.71 16.44
C LEU A 234 4.72 11.03 16.06
N PRO A 235 5.48 10.41 16.99
CA PRO A 235 6.69 9.69 16.63
C PRO A 235 6.43 8.58 15.60
N LEU A 236 5.34 7.82 15.75
CA LEU A 236 5.01 6.76 14.80
C LEU A 236 4.58 7.31 13.45
N ALA A 237 3.78 8.37 13.42
CA ALA A 237 3.38 9.01 12.16
C ALA A 237 4.59 9.56 11.39
N LEU A 238 5.53 10.21 12.09
CA LEU A 238 6.77 10.72 11.49
C LEU A 238 7.66 9.57 10.99
N PHE A 239 7.80 8.50 11.79
CA PHE A 239 8.55 7.31 11.39
C PHE A 239 7.94 6.63 10.16
N GLY A 240 6.62 6.44 10.15
CA GLY A 240 5.88 5.88 9.03
C GLY A 240 6.06 6.70 7.76
N MET A 241 5.88 8.03 7.84
CA MET A 241 6.10 8.93 6.70
C MET A 241 7.54 8.92 6.21
N ALA A 242 8.54 8.92 7.11
CA ALA A 242 9.94 8.84 6.74
C ALA A 242 10.26 7.53 5.99
N GLY A 243 9.80 6.39 6.53
CA GLY A 243 9.96 5.08 5.89
C GLY A 243 9.30 5.01 4.52
N MET A 244 8.05 5.49 4.41
CA MET A 244 7.30 5.51 3.15
C MET A 244 7.94 6.42 2.09
N ASN A 245 8.44 7.59 2.48
CA ASN A 245 9.16 8.49 1.58
C ASN A 245 10.47 7.86 1.07
N LEU A 246 11.24 7.19 1.93
CA LEU A 246 12.46 6.50 1.53
C LEU A 246 12.17 5.38 0.51
N LEU A 247 11.11 4.61 0.75
CA LEU A 247 10.65 3.56 -0.16
C LEU A 247 10.17 4.14 -1.50
N ASN A 248 9.46 5.28 -1.48
CA ASN A 248 9.03 5.98 -2.70
C ASN A 248 10.22 6.50 -3.52
N VAL A 249 11.27 7.02 -2.87
CA VAL A 249 12.52 7.43 -3.57
C VAL A 249 13.17 6.22 -4.24
N SER A 250 13.28 5.10 -3.53
CA SER A 250 13.83 3.85 -4.08
C SER A 250 13.02 3.37 -5.29
N LEU A 251 11.69 3.37 -5.18
CA LEU A 251 10.80 3.03 -6.29
C LEU A 251 10.96 3.98 -7.48
N GLY A 252 11.10 5.28 -7.23
CA GLY A 252 11.31 6.28 -8.29
C GLY A 252 12.59 6.05 -9.08
N ILE A 253 13.67 5.68 -8.39
CA ILE A 253 14.94 5.31 -9.03
C ILE A 253 14.74 4.08 -9.92
N ASP A 254 14.04 3.05 -9.44
CA ASP A 254 13.78 1.83 -10.20
C ASP A 254 12.86 2.06 -11.40
N LEU A 255 11.85 2.92 -11.24
CA LEU A 255 10.95 3.34 -12.30
C LEU A 255 11.71 4.07 -13.42
N PHE A 256 12.57 5.02 -13.05
CA PHE A 256 13.39 5.76 -13.99
C PHE A 256 14.40 4.87 -14.73
N LYS A 257 15.04 3.93 -14.02
CA LYS A 257 15.89 2.90 -14.64
C LYS A 257 15.09 2.01 -15.60
N ALA A 258 13.85 1.65 -15.26
CA ALA A 258 12.99 0.87 -16.15
C ALA A 258 12.60 1.66 -17.41
N PHE A 259 12.24 2.94 -17.26
CA PHE A 259 11.90 3.83 -18.36
C PHE A 259 13.07 3.98 -19.35
N ARG A 260 14.27 4.30 -18.84
CA ARG A 260 15.49 4.41 -19.66
C ARG A 260 15.80 3.12 -20.42
N ARG A 261 15.65 1.95 -19.78
CA ARG A 261 15.87 0.65 -20.43
C ARG A 261 14.88 0.38 -21.56
N GLU A 262 13.61 0.75 -21.39
CA GLU A 262 12.56 0.52 -22.38
C GLU A 262 12.73 1.47 -23.59
N ILE A 263 13.12 2.73 -23.35
CA ILE A 263 13.51 3.66 -24.42
C ILE A 263 14.75 3.17 -25.17
N LYS A 264 15.80 2.72 -24.46
CA LYS A 264 17.03 2.26 -25.13
C LYS A 264 16.76 1.07 -26.05
N ARG A 265 15.88 0.14 -25.66
CA ARG A 265 15.44 -0.98 -26.52
C ARG A 265 14.65 -0.51 -27.74
N HIS A 266 13.90 0.59 -27.64
CA HIS A 266 13.20 1.20 -28.77
C HIS A 266 14.19 1.69 -29.84
N ASN A 267 15.28 2.36 -29.43
CA ASN A 267 16.26 2.93 -30.35
C ASN A 267 17.13 1.85 -31.03
N ILE A 268 17.44 0.75 -30.36
CA ILE A 268 18.25 -0.35 -30.92
C ILE A 268 17.47 -1.14 -31.99
N HIS A 269 16.14 -1.26 -31.88
CA HIS A 269 15.31 -1.91 -32.91
C HIS A 269 14.92 -0.96 -34.07
N GLN A 270 15.52 0.22 -34.15
CA GLN A 270 15.36 1.18 -35.25
C GLN A 270 16.64 1.37 -36.08
N SER A 271 17.79 0.86 -35.60
CA SER A 271 19.07 0.77 -36.35
C SER A 271 19.22 -0.59 -36.99
#